data_AF-A0A960XLA2-F1
#
_entry.id   AF-A0A960XLA2-F1
#
_cell.length_a   1.000
_cell.length_b   1.000
_cell.length_c   1.000
_cell.angle_alpha   90.00
_cell.angle_beta   90.00
_cell.angle_gamma   90.00
#
_symmetry.space_group_name_H-M   'P 1'
#
loop_
_entity.id
_entity.type
_entity.pdbx_description
1 polymer ?
#
loop_
_entity_poly.entity_id
_entity_poly.type
_entity_poly.pdbx_seq_one_letter_code
_entity_poly.pdbx_strand_id
1 'polypeptide(L)'
;MDHEIIRPLPQGNPAAAVPACPGYRLALGMLFSSLLIARAGASDPPVRLAAHAGEGGANVRLLLGETVLLKSPAEGLWSIAMDWQDDWPTGWVHGSPASYEQVGDWTILRGRIRTPAGDWEISDAYRPFKDTIQGIRRFEWKGREAARRCTLSVRFLAPGEGDNVVLPGILYHGNPSGARSGRVPVYTGKPGEEAFYEEHRFPMPYAGFEWQSEDHWWGAALHSLPCPTPFGHRADQWWSLGCRTLEGATELGLLSGPCASNGRRSVIKELQRGFEAYPDAWLEVPPNGILEKTFRLEAYPVETEGSGFETATRTCLDLFEPYSLYGLPEFRDIITSKYRFSQTRWRETANGGGGFCKYPDPDRRPFFVIGWCGQAAAPGYALQVLGEKVGAANVD
;
A
#
# COMPACT_ATOMS: atom_id res chain seq x y z
N MET A 1 -47.64 -5.14 22.23
CA MET A 1 -46.79 -5.51 23.37
C MET A 1 -46.02 -4.28 23.77
N ASP A 2 -45.98 -4.08 25.08
CA ASP A 2 -45.61 -2.88 25.79
C ASP A 2 -44.20 -2.37 25.46
N HIS A 3 -44.07 -1.04 25.40
CA HIS A 3 -42.79 -0.37 25.31
C HIS A 3 -42.16 -0.32 26.71
N GLU A 4 -41.20 -1.20 26.98
CA GLU A 4 -40.35 -1.12 28.16
C GLU A 4 -39.37 0.05 28.05
N ILE A 5 -39.53 0.99 28.97
CA ILE A 5 -38.65 2.12 29.21
C ILE A 5 -37.44 1.63 30.01
N ILE A 6 -36.25 1.73 29.42
CA ILE A 6 -34.97 1.48 30.07
C ILE A 6 -34.79 2.50 31.22
N ARG A 7 -34.68 1.99 32.45
CA ARG A 7 -34.34 2.79 33.65
C ARG A 7 -32.82 2.92 33.80
N PRO A 8 -32.30 4.08 34.24
CA PRO A 8 -30.87 4.28 34.48
C PRO A 8 -30.39 3.56 35.75
N LEU A 9 -29.17 3.03 35.70
CA LEU A 9 -28.45 2.43 36.83
C LEU A 9 -27.98 3.51 37.83
N PRO A 10 -28.02 3.23 39.15
CA PRO A 10 -27.60 4.18 40.16
C PRO A 10 -26.07 4.22 40.34
N GLN A 11 -25.55 5.42 40.57
CA GLN A 11 -24.15 5.70 40.92
C GLN A 11 -23.86 5.22 42.35
N GLY A 12 -22.80 4.42 42.53
CA GLY A 12 -22.26 4.02 43.83
C GLY A 12 -20.81 4.48 44.00
N ASN A 13 -20.54 5.20 45.09
CA ASN A 13 -19.24 5.75 45.50
C ASN A 13 -18.39 4.67 46.23
N PRO A 14 -17.04 4.70 46.20
CA PRO A 14 -16.18 3.61 46.64
C PRO A 14 -15.72 3.80 48.09
N ALA A 15 -15.86 2.76 48.92
CA ALA A 15 -15.04 2.51 50.11
C ALA A 15 -15.51 1.23 50.80
N ALA A 16 -14.76 0.14 50.69
CA ALA A 16 -14.81 -0.95 51.68
C ALA A 16 -13.50 -1.75 51.62
N ALA A 17 -12.80 -1.71 52.76
CA ALA A 17 -11.56 -2.43 53.03
C ALA A 17 -11.77 -3.95 53.10
N VAL A 18 -10.73 -4.70 52.71
CA VAL A 18 -10.64 -6.16 52.88
C VAL A 18 -9.58 -6.46 53.93
N PRO A 19 -9.84 -7.35 54.92
CA PRO A 19 -8.95 -7.57 56.05
C PRO A 19 -7.85 -8.60 55.74
N ALA A 20 -6.69 -8.39 56.34
CA ALA A 20 -5.58 -9.33 56.38
C ALA A 20 -5.80 -10.41 57.46
N CYS A 21 -5.37 -11.64 57.21
CA CYS A 21 -5.05 -12.61 58.25
C CYS A 21 -3.82 -13.46 57.86
N PRO A 22 -3.02 -13.93 58.84
CA PRO A 22 -1.60 -14.20 58.66
C PRO A 22 -1.22 -15.69 58.80
N GLY A 23 0.01 -16.01 58.37
CA GLY A 23 0.80 -17.11 58.96
C GLY A 23 1.28 -18.15 57.96
N TYR A 24 2.59 -18.16 57.71
CA TYR A 24 3.50 -19.27 58.07
C TYR A 24 4.94 -18.85 57.78
N ARG A 25 5.80 -18.93 58.80
CA ARG A 25 7.28 -18.80 58.73
C ARG A 25 7.90 -20.20 58.75
N LEU A 26 9.02 -20.36 58.04
CA LEU A 26 10.22 -21.23 58.27
C LEU A 26 10.78 -21.61 56.88
N ALA A 27 11.85 -20.98 56.35
CA ALA A 27 13.29 -21.08 56.65
C ALA A 27 14.00 -22.30 56.02
N LEU A 28 15.25 -22.07 55.57
CA LEU A 28 16.21 -22.90 54.78
C LEU A 28 15.99 -22.81 53.26
N GLY A 29 16.96 -22.44 52.41
CA GLY A 29 18.41 -22.44 52.54
C GLY A 29 18.98 -23.28 51.39
N MET A 30 19.53 -22.66 50.35
CA MET A 30 20.62 -23.17 49.49
C MET A 30 20.85 -22.22 48.30
N LEU A 31 22.13 -21.92 48.07
CA LEU A 31 22.63 -21.26 46.88
C LEU A 31 22.28 -22.10 45.63
N PHE A 32 21.70 -21.45 44.62
CA PHE A 32 21.90 -21.84 43.24
C PHE A 32 22.41 -20.61 42.47
N SER A 33 23.73 -20.59 42.27
CA SER A 33 24.36 -19.73 41.27
C SER A 33 24.03 -20.30 39.90
N SER A 34 22.92 -19.83 39.32
CA SER A 34 22.63 -20.05 37.89
C SER A 34 23.34 -18.96 37.10
N LEU A 35 24.29 -19.36 36.26
CA LEU A 35 24.86 -18.53 35.21
C LEU A 35 23.73 -17.87 34.41
N LEU A 36 23.56 -16.55 34.55
CA LEU A 36 23.00 -15.74 33.46
C LEU A 36 24.08 -15.68 32.37
N ILE A 37 23.98 -16.59 31.40
CA ILE A 37 24.57 -16.32 30.09
C ILE A 37 23.71 -15.22 29.50
N ALA A 38 24.20 -13.98 29.61
CA ALA A 38 23.74 -12.90 28.77
C ALA A 38 24.02 -13.34 27.32
N ARG A 39 22.98 -13.78 26.59
CA ARG A 39 23.00 -13.72 25.13
C ARG A 39 23.12 -12.23 24.81
N ALA A 40 24.34 -11.77 24.56
CA ALA A 40 24.53 -10.57 23.78
C ALA A 40 23.76 -10.81 22.48
N GLY A 41 22.66 -10.08 22.31
CA GLY A 41 21.84 -10.14 21.10
C GLY A 41 22.74 -9.79 19.94
N ALA A 42 23.12 -10.78 19.13
CA ALA A 42 23.61 -10.52 17.81
C ALA A 42 22.44 -9.86 17.08
N SER A 43 22.53 -8.56 16.82
CA SER A 43 21.62 -7.91 15.87
C SER A 43 21.71 -8.68 14.57
N ASP A 44 20.57 -9.05 13.99
CA ASP A 44 20.56 -9.70 12.67
C ASP A 44 21.38 -8.86 11.69
N PRO A 45 22.17 -9.51 10.80
CA PRO A 45 22.97 -8.79 9.84
C PRO A 45 22.05 -7.90 8.98
N PRO A 46 22.47 -6.68 8.61
CA PRO A 46 21.62 -5.80 7.81
C PRO A 46 21.34 -6.43 6.45
N VAL A 47 20.17 -6.14 5.89
CA VAL A 47 19.82 -6.54 4.53
C VAL A 47 20.81 -5.95 3.55
N ARG A 48 21.39 -6.77 2.68
CA ARG A 48 22.35 -6.36 1.65
C ARG A 48 21.74 -6.50 0.27
N LEU A 49 21.93 -5.48 -0.55
CA LEU A 49 21.67 -5.56 -1.98
C LEU A 49 22.87 -6.19 -2.69
N ALA A 50 22.65 -7.26 -3.45
CA ALA A 50 23.58 -7.71 -4.47
C ALA A 50 22.98 -7.47 -5.85
N ALA A 51 23.78 -6.86 -6.73
CA ALA A 51 23.36 -6.55 -8.09
C ALA A 51 24.50 -6.81 -9.08
N HIS A 52 24.15 -7.22 -10.30
CA HIS A 52 25.10 -7.38 -11.40
C HIS A 52 24.45 -7.10 -12.75
N ALA A 53 25.29 -6.74 -13.72
CA ALA A 53 24.93 -6.65 -15.13
C ALA A 53 25.18 -7.98 -15.86
N GLY A 54 24.44 -8.22 -16.94
CA GLY A 54 24.54 -9.43 -17.76
C GLY A 54 23.21 -10.16 -17.92
N GLU A 55 23.15 -11.01 -18.93
CA GLU A 55 22.00 -11.89 -19.18
C GLU A 55 22.08 -13.14 -18.30
N GLY A 56 20.91 -13.67 -17.95
CA GLY A 56 20.77 -14.94 -17.24
C GLY A 56 20.73 -14.80 -15.71
N GLY A 57 19.66 -15.32 -15.12
CA GLY A 57 19.49 -15.39 -13.66
C GLY A 57 19.04 -14.07 -13.04
N ALA A 58 18.92 -14.07 -11.71
CA ALA A 58 18.42 -12.91 -10.97
C ALA A 58 19.50 -11.83 -10.83
N ASN A 59 19.37 -10.75 -11.61
CA ASN A 59 20.27 -9.59 -11.61
C ASN A 59 20.31 -8.83 -10.29
N VAL A 60 19.21 -8.81 -9.53
CA VAL A 60 19.10 -8.13 -8.23
C VAL A 60 18.66 -9.14 -7.17
N ARG A 61 19.31 -9.13 -6.01
CA ARG A 61 19.00 -9.98 -4.85
C ARG A 61 19.10 -9.18 -3.56
N LEU A 62 18.19 -9.43 -2.63
CA LEU A 62 18.32 -8.99 -1.23
C LEU A 62 18.74 -10.20 -0.40
N LEU A 63 19.80 -10.00 0.38
CA LEU A 63 20.40 -11.03 1.20
C LEU A 63 20.34 -10.63 2.68
N LEU A 64 20.01 -11.61 3.52
CA LEU A 64 20.24 -11.55 4.96
C LEU A 64 21.30 -12.59 5.30
N GLY A 65 22.50 -12.12 5.70
CA GLY A 65 23.67 -12.99 5.69
C GLY A 65 23.93 -13.53 4.27
N GLU A 66 23.95 -14.85 4.11
CA GLU A 66 24.11 -15.53 2.82
C GLU A 66 22.78 -16.00 2.19
N THR A 67 21.66 -15.85 2.92
CA THR A 67 20.33 -16.28 2.47
C THR A 67 19.72 -15.25 1.53
N VAL A 68 19.28 -15.68 0.36
CA VAL A 68 18.55 -14.83 -0.60
C VAL A 68 17.07 -14.85 -0.28
N LEU A 69 16.50 -13.71 0.10
CA LEU A 69 15.11 -13.58 0.52
C LEU A 69 14.20 -12.91 -0.53
N LEU A 70 14.77 -12.03 -1.35
CA LEU A 70 14.10 -11.50 -2.55
C LEU A 70 15.07 -11.53 -3.72
N LYS A 71 14.54 -11.78 -4.92
CA LYS A 71 15.33 -11.73 -6.15
C LYS A 71 14.50 -11.24 -7.34
N SER A 72 15.13 -10.60 -8.31
CA SER A 72 14.47 -10.32 -9.58
C SER A 72 14.16 -11.63 -10.33
N PRO A 73 13.17 -11.64 -11.25
CA PRO A 73 12.91 -12.80 -12.10
C PRO A 73 14.14 -13.21 -12.92
N ALA A 74 14.22 -14.50 -13.27
CA ALA A 74 15.37 -15.07 -13.97
C ALA A 74 15.37 -14.76 -15.47
N GLU A 75 14.17 -14.52 -16.04
CA GLU A 75 13.99 -14.09 -17.42
C GLU A 75 14.40 -12.63 -17.65
N GLY A 76 14.57 -11.83 -16.59
CA GLY A 76 15.07 -10.47 -16.66
C GLY A 76 14.62 -9.59 -15.49
N LEU A 77 15.43 -8.60 -15.14
CA LEU A 77 15.11 -7.58 -14.13
C LEU A 77 13.92 -6.70 -14.55
N TRP A 78 13.82 -6.44 -15.85
CA TRP A 78 12.79 -5.59 -16.44
C TRP A 78 11.82 -6.44 -17.25
N SER A 79 10.54 -6.09 -17.19
CA SER A 79 9.51 -6.73 -17.97
C SER A 79 8.48 -5.70 -18.39
N ILE A 80 8.16 -5.70 -19.68
CA ILE A 80 7.14 -4.83 -20.27
C ILE A 80 6.21 -5.72 -21.09
N ALA A 81 4.92 -5.64 -20.82
CA ALA A 81 3.92 -6.20 -21.72
C ALA A 81 3.73 -5.23 -22.88
N MET A 82 3.83 -5.72 -24.11
CA MET A 82 3.73 -4.91 -25.33
C MET A 82 2.36 -5.00 -26.01
N ASP A 83 1.42 -5.75 -25.44
CA ASP A 83 0.07 -5.90 -25.96
C ASP A 83 -0.92 -6.29 -24.85
N TRP A 84 -2.21 -6.23 -25.16
CA TRP A 84 -3.30 -6.69 -24.29
C TRP A 84 -4.24 -7.63 -25.05
N GLN A 85 -4.56 -8.77 -24.43
CA GLN A 85 -5.52 -9.75 -24.95
C GLN A 85 -6.43 -10.20 -23.81
N ASP A 86 -7.72 -10.40 -24.12
CA ASP A 86 -8.75 -10.74 -23.13
C ASP A 86 -8.72 -9.81 -21.90
N ASP A 87 -8.61 -8.52 -22.18
CA ASP A 87 -8.48 -7.44 -21.19
C ASP A 87 -7.31 -7.61 -20.22
N TRP A 88 -6.21 -8.28 -20.59
CA TRP A 88 -5.04 -8.43 -19.72
C TRP A 88 -3.70 -8.24 -20.44
N PRO A 89 -2.64 -7.77 -19.77
CA PRO A 89 -1.32 -7.63 -20.39
C PRO A 89 -0.77 -8.96 -20.89
N THR A 90 -0.29 -8.96 -22.12
CA THR A 90 0.34 -10.08 -22.81
C THR A 90 1.55 -9.61 -23.62
N GLY A 91 2.21 -10.53 -24.33
CA GLY A 91 3.40 -10.20 -25.11
C GLY A 91 4.52 -9.62 -24.25
N TRP A 92 4.75 -10.26 -23.09
CA TRP A 92 5.80 -9.86 -22.16
C TRP A 92 7.17 -9.99 -22.81
N VAL A 93 7.93 -8.89 -22.81
CA VAL A 93 9.32 -8.84 -23.23
C VAL A 93 10.17 -8.49 -22.01
N HIS A 94 11.28 -9.21 -21.87
CA HIS A 94 12.15 -9.12 -20.71
C HIS A 94 13.49 -8.50 -21.08
N GLY A 95 14.13 -7.87 -20.11
CA GLY A 95 15.46 -7.28 -20.29
C GLY A 95 16.29 -7.38 -19.04
N SER A 96 17.60 -7.48 -19.25
CA SER A 96 18.61 -7.47 -18.20
C SER A 96 19.49 -6.23 -18.34
N PRO A 97 20.08 -5.75 -17.24
CA PRO A 97 21.05 -4.68 -17.26
C PRO A 97 22.28 -5.02 -18.10
N ALA A 98 22.64 -4.10 -18.98
CA ALA A 98 23.86 -4.16 -19.78
C ALA A 98 25.05 -3.52 -19.05
N SER A 99 24.79 -2.60 -18.11
CA SER A 99 25.82 -1.92 -17.33
C SER A 99 25.44 -1.82 -15.86
N TYR A 100 26.47 -1.78 -15.02
CA TYR A 100 26.42 -1.58 -13.59
C TYR A 100 27.35 -0.42 -13.23
N GLU A 101 26.89 0.47 -12.36
CA GLU A 101 27.66 1.59 -11.85
C GLU A 101 27.34 1.79 -10.36
N GLN A 102 28.34 2.20 -9.58
CA GLN A 102 28.15 2.64 -8.20
C GLN A 102 28.48 4.14 -8.10
N VAL A 103 27.52 4.97 -7.68
CA VAL A 103 27.66 6.43 -7.52
C VAL A 103 27.26 6.83 -6.10
N GLY A 104 28.25 6.99 -5.23
CA GLY A 104 27.99 7.13 -3.78
C GLY A 104 27.24 5.90 -3.26
N ASP A 105 26.15 6.13 -2.54
CA ASP A 105 25.29 5.06 -2.00
C ASP A 105 24.40 4.39 -3.06
N TRP A 106 24.41 4.90 -4.30
CA TRP A 106 23.56 4.39 -5.36
C TRP A 106 24.22 3.29 -6.17
N THR A 107 23.58 2.13 -6.24
CA THR A 107 23.81 1.12 -7.25
C THR A 107 22.89 1.38 -8.44
N ILE A 108 23.45 1.64 -9.62
CA ILE A 108 22.70 1.98 -10.82
C ILE A 108 22.90 0.92 -11.89
N LEU A 109 21.78 0.36 -12.35
CA LEU A 109 21.70 -0.62 -13.44
C LEU A 109 21.07 0.05 -14.65
N ARG A 110 21.66 -0.12 -15.84
CA ARG A 110 21.10 0.42 -17.09
C ARG A 110 21.15 -0.58 -18.21
N GLY A 111 20.19 -0.49 -19.11
CA GLY A 111 20.10 -1.35 -20.28
C GLY A 111 18.88 -1.02 -21.12
N ARG A 112 18.44 -2.00 -21.89
CA ARG A 112 17.43 -1.78 -22.93
C ARG A 112 16.58 -3.02 -23.14
N ILE A 113 15.29 -2.83 -23.35
CA ILE A 113 14.39 -3.85 -23.93
C ILE A 113 14.14 -3.45 -25.38
N ARG A 114 14.49 -4.34 -26.32
CA ARG A 114 14.24 -4.13 -27.76
C ARG A 114 12.90 -4.73 -28.14
N THR A 115 12.09 -3.98 -28.89
CA THR A 115 10.81 -4.44 -29.41
C THR A 115 10.70 -4.10 -30.89
N PRO A 116 9.81 -4.76 -31.67
CA PRO A 116 9.61 -4.42 -33.07
C PRO A 116 9.18 -2.95 -33.30
N ALA A 117 8.48 -2.35 -32.34
CA ALA A 117 7.99 -0.97 -32.43
C ALA A 117 9.03 0.10 -32.03
N GLY A 118 10.12 -0.31 -31.39
CA GLY A 118 11.12 0.59 -30.82
C GLY A 118 11.74 0.04 -29.54
N ASP A 119 12.67 0.80 -28.99
CA ASP A 119 13.43 0.41 -27.82
C ASP A 119 12.94 1.12 -26.56
N TRP A 120 12.93 0.39 -25.44
CA TRP A 120 12.82 0.97 -24.10
C TRP A 120 14.20 1.07 -23.49
N GLU A 121 14.65 2.29 -23.18
CA GLU A 121 15.80 2.49 -22.31
C GLU A 121 15.32 2.45 -20.86
N ILE A 122 15.98 1.63 -20.04
CA ILE A 122 15.54 1.37 -18.68
C ILE A 122 16.73 1.50 -17.74
N SER A 123 16.48 2.12 -16.58
CA SER A 123 17.44 2.15 -15.50
C SER A 123 16.77 1.92 -14.15
N ASP A 124 17.42 1.14 -13.30
CA ASP A 124 17.11 1.07 -11.88
C ASP A 124 18.22 1.73 -11.07
N ALA A 125 17.85 2.63 -10.18
CA ALA A 125 18.74 3.19 -9.18
C ALA A 125 18.31 2.69 -7.79
N TYR A 126 19.20 2.00 -7.10
CA TYR A 126 18.97 1.46 -5.78
C TYR A 126 19.88 2.10 -4.73
N ARG A 127 19.39 2.31 -3.52
CA ARG A 127 20.22 2.66 -2.36
C ARG A 127 19.61 2.13 -1.06
N PRO A 128 20.41 1.92 -0.01
CA PRO A 128 19.88 1.78 1.35
C PRO A 128 19.05 3.01 1.75
N PHE A 129 17.92 2.79 2.40
CA PHE A 129 17.06 3.85 2.94
C PHE A 129 16.28 3.34 4.15
N LYS A 130 16.62 3.84 5.34
CA LYS A 130 16.18 3.25 6.62
C LYS A 130 16.48 1.74 6.60
N ASP A 131 15.53 0.88 6.98
CA ASP A 131 15.69 -0.59 6.97
C ASP A 131 15.31 -1.25 5.64
N THR A 132 15.20 -0.47 4.56
CA THR A 132 14.80 -0.93 3.23
C THR A 132 15.84 -0.60 2.17
N ILE A 133 15.69 -1.19 0.99
CA ILE A 133 16.38 -0.74 -0.22
C ILE A 133 15.41 0.08 -1.07
N GLN A 134 15.64 1.39 -1.18
CA GLN A 134 14.87 2.24 -2.10
C GLN A 134 15.29 1.96 -3.54
N GLY A 135 14.32 1.74 -4.43
CA GLY A 135 14.49 1.62 -5.87
C GLY A 135 13.74 2.72 -6.62
N ILE A 136 14.36 3.27 -7.66
CA ILE A 136 13.71 4.13 -8.65
C ILE A 136 13.92 3.46 -10.01
N ARG A 137 12.82 2.98 -10.60
CA ARG A 137 12.82 2.44 -11.96
C ARG A 137 12.36 3.50 -12.93
N ARG A 138 13.20 3.81 -13.91
CA ARG A 138 12.91 4.75 -14.99
C ARG A 138 12.75 3.99 -16.30
N PHE A 139 11.67 4.28 -17.02
CA PHE A 139 11.39 3.79 -18.35
C PHE A 139 11.38 4.96 -19.33
N GLU A 140 12.09 4.83 -20.43
CA GLU A 140 12.10 5.83 -21.49
C GLU A 140 11.87 5.16 -22.85
N TRP A 141 10.82 5.61 -23.54
CA TRP A 141 10.45 5.07 -24.84
C TRP A 141 11.20 5.80 -25.97
N LYS A 142 11.94 5.05 -26.79
CA LYS A 142 12.73 5.57 -27.91
C LYS A 142 12.14 5.24 -29.29
N GLY A 143 10.92 4.71 -29.35
CA GLY A 143 10.23 4.49 -30.62
C GLY A 143 9.82 5.79 -31.29
N ARG A 144 9.66 5.75 -32.62
CA ARG A 144 9.24 6.91 -33.43
C ARG A 144 7.74 7.20 -33.31
N GLU A 145 6.95 6.17 -33.02
CA GLU A 145 5.52 6.26 -32.74
C GLU A 145 5.26 5.95 -31.26
N ALA A 146 4.06 6.22 -30.77
CA ALA A 146 3.70 5.88 -29.38
C ALA A 146 3.76 4.36 -29.14
N ALA A 147 4.31 3.94 -27.99
CA ALA A 147 4.13 2.57 -27.50
C ALA A 147 2.68 2.41 -27.03
N ARG A 148 1.88 1.70 -27.83
CA ARG A 148 0.45 1.50 -27.57
C ARG A 148 0.23 0.24 -26.76
N ARG A 149 -0.80 0.28 -25.91
CA ARG A 149 -1.28 -0.86 -25.13
C ARG A 149 -0.18 -1.57 -24.33
N CYS A 150 0.77 -0.83 -23.79
CA CYS A 150 1.84 -1.42 -23.00
C CYS A 150 1.53 -1.39 -21.50
N THR A 151 2.11 -2.33 -20.75
CA THR A 151 2.11 -2.33 -19.27
C THR A 151 3.54 -2.44 -18.77
N LEU A 152 3.93 -1.51 -17.90
CA LEU A 152 5.23 -1.49 -17.24
C LEU A 152 5.14 -2.23 -15.90
N SER A 153 6.26 -2.80 -15.44
CA SER A 153 6.27 -3.56 -14.20
C SER A 153 7.53 -3.37 -13.33
N VAL A 154 7.34 -3.57 -12.03
CA VAL A 154 8.39 -3.86 -11.05
C VAL A 154 8.05 -5.22 -10.45
N ARG A 155 8.98 -6.17 -10.45
CA ARG A 155 8.71 -7.58 -10.09
C ARG A 155 9.86 -8.12 -9.25
N PHE A 156 9.54 -8.69 -8.09
CA PHE A 156 10.50 -9.37 -7.22
C PHE A 156 9.88 -10.65 -6.66
N LEU A 157 10.68 -11.71 -6.60
CA LEU A 157 10.29 -13.04 -6.17
C LEU A 157 10.75 -13.27 -4.74
N ALA A 158 9.79 -13.55 -3.86
CA ALA A 158 10.04 -14.19 -2.59
C ALA A 158 9.95 -15.72 -2.78
N PRO A 159 10.88 -16.52 -2.20
CA PRO A 159 10.75 -17.97 -2.17
C PRO A 159 9.45 -18.41 -1.48
N GLY A 160 8.88 -19.52 -1.91
CA GLY A 160 7.71 -20.12 -1.27
C GLY A 160 6.37 -19.71 -1.88
N GLU A 161 5.38 -20.54 -1.62
CA GLU A 161 3.99 -20.39 -2.05
C GLU A 161 3.10 -20.35 -0.80
N GLY A 162 1.86 -19.88 -0.96
CA GLY A 162 0.87 -19.90 0.12
C GLY A 162 0.06 -18.62 0.22
N ASP A 163 -0.90 -18.64 1.12
CA ASP A 163 -1.87 -17.58 1.33
C ASP A 163 -1.41 -16.53 2.36
N ASN A 164 -0.23 -16.70 2.96
CA ASN A 164 0.45 -15.80 3.92
C ASN A 164 0.89 -14.46 3.31
N VAL A 165 0.04 -13.89 2.46
CA VAL A 165 0.16 -12.57 1.87
C VAL A 165 -0.62 -11.58 2.73
N VAL A 166 -0.04 -10.38 2.88
CA VAL A 166 -0.74 -9.22 3.44
C VAL A 166 -0.71 -8.07 2.45
N LEU A 167 -1.91 -7.63 2.07
CA LEU A 167 -2.19 -6.41 1.32
C LEU A 167 -3.04 -5.52 2.24
N PRO A 168 -2.47 -4.51 2.94
CA PRO A 168 -3.18 -3.77 3.97
C PRO A 168 -4.55 -3.25 3.54
N GLY A 169 -5.56 -3.47 4.38
CA GLY A 169 -6.95 -3.08 4.11
C GLY A 169 -7.68 -3.89 3.02
N ILE A 170 -6.99 -4.84 2.38
CA ILE A 170 -7.51 -5.62 1.24
C ILE A 170 -7.47 -7.11 1.54
N LEU A 171 -6.30 -7.65 1.89
CA LEU A 171 -6.06 -9.07 2.08
C LEU A 171 -5.18 -9.34 3.29
N TYR A 172 -5.62 -10.25 4.14
CA TYR A 172 -4.85 -10.75 5.28
C TYR A 172 -4.94 -12.27 5.30
N HIS A 173 -3.84 -12.94 4.99
CA HIS A 173 -3.71 -14.41 5.04
C HIS A 173 -4.88 -15.11 4.35
N GLY A 174 -5.13 -14.74 3.09
CA GLY A 174 -6.20 -15.28 2.25
C GLY A 174 -7.65 -14.85 2.53
N ASN A 175 -7.90 -14.05 3.58
CA ASN A 175 -9.25 -13.57 3.99
C ASN A 175 -10.31 -14.69 4.22
N PRO A 176 -10.01 -15.76 4.99
CA PRO A 176 -10.91 -16.90 5.14
C PRO A 176 -12.28 -16.52 5.73
N SER A 177 -12.34 -15.55 6.63
CA SER A 177 -13.59 -15.13 7.29
C SER A 177 -14.61 -14.53 6.32
N GLY A 178 -14.15 -13.80 5.30
CA GLY A 178 -15.00 -13.13 4.32
C GLY A 178 -15.27 -13.95 3.05
N ALA A 179 -14.50 -15.01 2.81
CA ALA A 179 -14.52 -15.79 1.57
C ALA A 179 -15.92 -16.29 1.18
N ARG A 180 -16.71 -16.76 2.16
CA ARG A 180 -18.09 -17.26 1.95
C ARG A 180 -19.04 -16.21 1.35
N SER A 181 -18.75 -14.92 1.51
CA SER A 181 -19.59 -13.87 0.93
C SER A 181 -19.49 -13.79 -0.60
N GLY A 182 -18.38 -14.23 -1.18
CA GLY A 182 -18.04 -14.00 -2.59
C GLY A 182 -17.83 -12.53 -2.96
N ARG A 183 -17.81 -11.62 -1.97
CA ARG A 183 -17.77 -10.17 -2.17
C ARG A 183 -16.43 -9.54 -1.84
N VAL A 184 -15.56 -10.24 -1.13
CA VAL A 184 -14.26 -9.71 -0.70
C VAL A 184 -13.13 -10.36 -1.51
N PRO A 185 -11.96 -9.71 -1.58
CA PRO A 185 -10.71 -10.34 -2.00
C PRO A 185 -10.47 -11.66 -1.29
N VAL A 186 -10.13 -12.69 -2.05
CA VAL A 186 -9.70 -14.02 -1.57
C VAL A 186 -8.50 -14.44 -2.40
N TYR A 187 -7.51 -15.02 -1.73
CA TYR A 187 -6.28 -15.53 -2.35
C TYR A 187 -5.86 -16.77 -1.58
N THR A 188 -5.65 -17.87 -2.28
CA THR A 188 -5.28 -19.15 -1.67
C THR A 188 -3.81 -19.49 -1.84
N GLY A 189 -3.07 -18.67 -2.59
CA GLY A 189 -1.65 -18.89 -2.82
C GLY A 189 -1.37 -20.07 -3.74
N LYS A 190 -2.30 -20.39 -4.65
CA LYS A 190 -2.10 -21.44 -5.66
C LYS A 190 -1.41 -20.85 -6.90
N PRO A 191 -0.46 -21.58 -7.52
CA PRO A 191 0.18 -21.14 -8.74
C PRO A 191 -0.82 -20.66 -9.80
N GLY A 192 -0.56 -19.47 -10.35
CA GLY A 192 -1.43 -18.80 -11.32
C GLY A 192 -2.46 -17.83 -10.70
N GLU A 193 -2.66 -17.84 -9.38
CA GLU A 193 -3.49 -16.81 -8.74
C GLU A 193 -2.80 -15.45 -8.74
N GLU A 194 -3.58 -14.40 -9.01
CA GLU A 194 -3.15 -13.01 -9.09
C GLU A 194 -4.05 -12.13 -8.21
N ALA A 195 -3.44 -11.22 -7.46
CA ALA A 195 -4.11 -10.26 -6.59
C ALA A 195 -3.41 -8.91 -6.72
N PHE A 196 -3.92 -8.04 -7.59
CA PHE A 196 -3.40 -6.70 -7.86
C PHE A 196 -4.50 -5.66 -7.72
N TYR A 197 -4.23 -4.59 -6.99
CA TYR A 197 -5.19 -3.53 -6.72
C TYR A 197 -4.53 -2.17 -6.89
N GLU A 198 -5.31 -1.15 -7.24
CA GLU A 198 -4.82 0.22 -7.37
C GLU A 198 -4.11 0.64 -6.07
N GLU A 199 -2.84 1.03 -6.16
CA GLU A 199 -1.98 1.23 -4.99
C GLU A 199 -2.43 2.38 -4.09
N HIS A 200 -3.17 3.36 -4.63
CA HIS A 200 -3.73 4.48 -3.88
C HIS A 200 -4.91 4.09 -2.99
N ARG A 201 -5.42 2.85 -3.13
CA ARG A 201 -6.47 2.29 -2.26
C ARG A 201 -5.90 1.67 -0.99
N PHE A 202 -4.59 1.46 -0.93
CA PHE A 202 -3.94 0.89 0.22
C PHE A 202 -3.81 1.95 1.32
N PRO A 203 -4.31 1.70 2.55
CA PRO A 203 -4.04 2.57 3.68
C PRO A 203 -2.55 2.57 4.06
N MET A 204 -1.84 1.49 3.74
CA MET A 204 -0.41 1.30 3.88
C MET A 204 0.09 0.62 2.59
N PRO A 205 0.77 1.33 1.68
CA PRO A 205 1.00 0.85 0.31
C PRO A 205 2.17 -0.14 0.23
N TYR A 206 1.99 -1.34 0.77
CA TYR A 206 2.91 -2.46 0.59
C TYR A 206 2.18 -3.76 0.24
N ALA A 207 2.88 -4.65 -0.48
CA ALA A 207 2.52 -6.05 -0.61
C ALA A 207 3.55 -6.88 0.16
N GLY A 208 3.11 -7.65 1.15
CA GLY A 208 3.96 -8.49 1.99
C GLY A 208 3.67 -9.97 1.80
N PHE A 209 4.70 -10.81 1.94
CA PHE A 209 4.57 -12.26 1.96
C PHE A 209 5.48 -12.85 3.03
N GLU A 210 4.93 -13.82 3.77
CA GLU A 210 5.64 -14.59 4.79
C GLU A 210 5.69 -16.06 4.36
N TRP A 211 6.85 -16.69 4.52
CA TRP A 211 7.02 -18.11 4.22
C TRP A 211 7.96 -18.79 5.20
N GLN A 212 7.81 -20.10 5.31
CA GLN A 212 8.74 -20.94 6.03
C GLN A 212 9.78 -21.52 5.07
N SER A 213 11.04 -21.50 5.47
CA SER A 213 12.12 -22.22 4.79
C SER A 213 13.01 -22.88 5.83
N GLU A 214 13.14 -24.21 5.73
CA GLU A 214 13.73 -25.03 6.80
C GLU A 214 12.99 -24.78 8.13
N ASP A 215 13.72 -24.52 9.21
CA ASP A 215 13.17 -24.23 10.53
C ASP A 215 13.01 -22.73 10.82
N HIS A 216 13.08 -21.88 9.79
CA HIS A 216 12.99 -20.42 9.93
C HIS A 216 11.82 -19.83 9.15
N TRP A 217 11.20 -18.81 9.73
CA TRP A 217 10.22 -17.98 9.07
C TRP A 217 10.88 -16.72 8.51
N TRP A 218 10.49 -16.36 7.30
CA TRP A 218 11.01 -15.22 6.56
C TRP A 218 9.86 -14.36 6.07
N GLY A 219 10.12 -13.07 5.98
CA GLY A 219 9.18 -12.10 5.44
C GLY A 219 9.86 -11.23 4.39
N ALA A 220 9.06 -10.81 3.41
CA ALA A 220 9.47 -9.84 2.41
C ALA A 220 8.32 -8.91 2.06
N ALA A 221 8.65 -7.65 1.77
CA ALA A 221 7.66 -6.67 1.35
C ALA A 221 8.16 -5.78 0.20
N LEU A 222 7.24 -5.49 -0.72
CA LEU A 222 7.37 -4.47 -1.75
C LEU A 222 6.53 -3.27 -1.33
N HIS A 223 7.17 -2.19 -0.91
CA HIS A 223 6.53 -0.92 -0.60
C HIS A 223 6.49 -0.04 -1.84
N SER A 224 5.38 0.64 -2.05
CA SER A 224 5.19 1.56 -3.17
C SER A 224 5.06 2.99 -2.68
N LEU A 225 5.71 3.95 -3.35
CA LEU A 225 5.30 5.35 -3.25
C LEU A 225 4.13 5.55 -4.21
N PRO A 226 2.89 5.77 -3.74
CA PRO A 226 1.74 5.85 -4.61
C PRO A 226 1.83 7.03 -5.59
N CYS A 227 1.60 6.78 -6.87
CA CYS A 227 1.50 7.82 -7.89
C CYS A 227 0.53 7.41 -9.02
N PRO A 228 -0.14 8.39 -9.67
CA PRO A 228 -0.84 8.15 -10.92
C PRO A 228 0.13 7.63 -11.97
N THR A 229 -0.37 6.90 -12.96
CA THR A 229 0.46 6.46 -14.07
C THR A 229 0.40 7.48 -15.22
N PRO A 230 1.51 8.15 -15.57
CA PRO A 230 1.53 9.01 -16.75
C PRO A 230 1.17 8.22 -18.01
N PHE A 231 0.50 8.88 -18.95
CA PHE A 231 0.11 8.26 -20.22
C PHE A 231 -0.83 7.05 -20.09
N GLY A 232 -1.53 6.92 -18.95
CA GLY A 232 -2.63 5.99 -18.80
C GLY A 232 -3.71 6.24 -19.84
N HIS A 233 -4.26 5.16 -20.41
CA HIS A 233 -5.41 5.28 -21.30
C HIS A 233 -6.66 5.79 -20.55
N ARG A 234 -6.75 5.50 -19.25
CA ARG A 234 -7.78 6.04 -18.36
C ARG A 234 -7.28 7.29 -17.64
N ALA A 235 -8.16 8.27 -17.46
CA ALA A 235 -7.84 9.55 -16.82
C ALA A 235 -7.47 9.41 -15.32
N ASP A 236 -8.01 8.39 -14.65
CA ASP A 236 -7.83 8.11 -13.23
C ASP A 236 -6.95 6.88 -12.98
N GLN A 237 -6.05 6.54 -13.90
CA GLN A 237 -5.20 5.36 -13.80
C GLN A 237 -4.05 5.56 -12.79
N TRP A 238 -3.88 4.58 -11.91
CA TRP A 238 -2.77 4.49 -10.97
C TRP A 238 -1.97 3.21 -11.21
N TRP A 239 -0.77 3.12 -10.65
CA TRP A 239 -0.12 1.83 -10.55
C TRP A 239 -0.95 0.91 -9.65
N SER A 240 -0.89 -0.38 -9.94
CA SER A 240 -1.43 -1.45 -9.12
C SER A 240 -0.31 -2.11 -8.35
N LEU A 241 -0.56 -2.44 -7.09
CA LEU A 241 0.33 -3.15 -6.19
C LEU A 241 -0.31 -4.48 -5.79
N GLY A 242 0.50 -5.52 -5.65
CA GLY A 242 -0.02 -6.82 -5.27
C GLY A 242 0.97 -7.96 -5.45
N CYS A 243 0.42 -9.14 -5.68
CA CYS A 243 1.20 -10.36 -5.84
C CYS A 243 0.60 -11.34 -6.83
N ARG A 244 1.41 -12.32 -7.24
CA ARG A 244 0.98 -13.53 -7.94
C ARG A 244 1.74 -14.74 -7.42
N THR A 245 1.09 -15.90 -7.36
CA THR A 245 1.78 -17.15 -7.02
C THR A 245 2.35 -17.78 -8.29
N LEU A 246 3.61 -18.18 -8.22
CA LEU A 246 4.33 -19.00 -9.20
C LEU A 246 4.69 -20.34 -8.57
N GLU A 247 5.12 -21.31 -9.38
CA GLU A 247 5.71 -22.53 -8.83
C GLU A 247 6.99 -22.21 -8.04
N GLY A 248 7.02 -22.58 -6.77
CA GLY A 248 8.08 -22.39 -5.79
C GLY A 248 8.29 -20.95 -5.31
N ALA A 249 7.46 -19.99 -5.71
CA ALA A 249 7.69 -18.57 -5.41
C ALA A 249 6.42 -17.73 -5.41
N THR A 250 6.45 -16.64 -4.65
CA THR A 250 5.45 -15.58 -4.68
C THR A 250 6.09 -14.33 -5.27
N GLU A 251 5.56 -13.84 -6.38
CA GLU A 251 6.01 -12.59 -6.96
C GLU A 251 5.24 -11.43 -6.34
N LEU A 252 5.96 -10.50 -5.72
CA LEU A 252 5.48 -9.19 -5.33
C LEU A 252 5.70 -8.24 -6.51
N GLY A 253 4.67 -7.48 -6.87
CA GLY A 253 4.71 -6.71 -8.10
C GLY A 253 3.98 -5.37 -8.06
N LEU A 254 4.47 -4.45 -8.90
CA LEU A 254 3.77 -3.26 -9.34
C LEU A 254 3.51 -3.35 -10.83
N LEU A 255 2.28 -3.05 -11.24
CA LEU A 255 1.87 -2.98 -12.65
C LEU A 255 1.32 -1.59 -12.94
N SER A 256 1.52 -1.07 -14.14
CA SER A 256 1.20 0.32 -14.46
C SER A 256 -0.31 0.62 -14.68
N GLY A 257 -1.22 -0.14 -14.06
CA GLY A 257 -2.67 -0.01 -14.27
C GLY A 257 -3.53 -1.26 -13.98
N PRO A 258 -3.21 -2.44 -14.53
CA PRO A 258 -4.13 -3.60 -14.47
C PRO A 258 -4.36 -4.10 -13.05
N CYS A 259 -5.59 -4.51 -12.75
CA CYS A 259 -6.00 -5.04 -11.46
C CYS A 259 -6.60 -6.45 -11.60
N ALA A 260 -6.37 -7.32 -10.62
CA ALA A 260 -6.88 -8.69 -10.58
C ALA A 260 -7.28 -9.09 -9.18
N SER A 261 -8.33 -9.89 -9.07
CA SER A 261 -8.82 -10.42 -7.79
C SER A 261 -9.63 -11.69 -8.03
N ASN A 262 -9.52 -12.67 -7.12
CA ASN A 262 -10.36 -13.86 -7.07
C ASN A 262 -10.40 -14.63 -8.41
N GLY A 263 -9.25 -14.80 -9.05
CA GLY A 263 -9.12 -15.50 -10.35
C GLY A 263 -9.69 -14.73 -11.54
N ARG A 264 -10.06 -13.45 -11.36
CA ARG A 264 -10.55 -12.57 -12.42
C ARG A 264 -9.53 -11.47 -12.67
N ARG A 265 -9.24 -11.26 -13.95
CA ARG A 265 -8.39 -10.18 -14.48
C ARG A 265 -9.27 -8.98 -14.86
N SER A 266 -8.67 -7.79 -14.83
CA SER A 266 -9.34 -6.52 -15.13
C SER A 266 -10.63 -6.32 -14.36
N VAL A 267 -10.51 -6.39 -13.03
CA VAL A 267 -11.60 -6.11 -12.09
C VAL A 267 -11.12 -5.26 -10.93
N ILE A 268 -12.03 -4.44 -10.39
CA ILE A 268 -11.80 -3.65 -9.18
C ILE A 268 -12.91 -3.86 -8.15
N LYS A 269 -12.58 -3.63 -6.88
CA LYS A 269 -13.54 -3.63 -5.78
C LYS A 269 -14.11 -2.22 -5.58
N GLU A 270 -14.98 -1.79 -6.49
CA GLU A 270 -15.62 -0.46 -6.40
C GLU A 270 -16.85 -0.46 -5.48
N LEU A 271 -17.66 -1.52 -5.52
CA LEU A 271 -18.94 -1.60 -4.82
C LEU A 271 -18.94 -2.67 -3.74
N GLN A 272 -19.71 -2.45 -2.68
CA GLN A 272 -19.88 -3.45 -1.61
C GLN A 272 -20.41 -4.79 -2.13
N ARG A 273 -21.28 -4.75 -3.15
CA ARG A 273 -21.94 -5.93 -3.74
C ARG A 273 -21.00 -6.90 -4.45
N GLY A 274 -19.81 -6.48 -4.88
CA GLY A 274 -18.90 -7.35 -5.63
C GLY A 274 -17.82 -6.58 -6.37
N PHE A 275 -17.20 -7.25 -7.34
CA PHE A 275 -16.18 -6.69 -8.24
C PHE A 275 -16.82 -6.21 -9.54
N GLU A 276 -16.38 -5.05 -10.01
CA GLU A 276 -16.79 -4.45 -11.27
C GLU A 276 -15.66 -4.60 -12.31
N ALA A 277 -16.02 -4.57 -13.59
CA ALA A 277 -15.05 -4.66 -14.68
C ALA A 277 -14.17 -3.41 -14.74
N TYR A 278 -12.88 -3.60 -14.99
CA TYR A 278 -11.87 -2.56 -15.10
C TYR A 278 -10.94 -2.84 -16.29
N PRO A 279 -11.47 -2.86 -17.53
CA PRO A 279 -10.67 -3.02 -18.71
C PRO A 279 -9.90 -1.74 -19.05
N ASP A 280 -9.07 -1.82 -20.08
CA ASP A 280 -8.42 -0.69 -20.73
C ASP A 280 -7.44 0.09 -19.85
N ALA A 281 -6.84 -0.56 -18.85
CA ALA A 281 -5.84 0.04 -17.96
C ALA A 281 -4.40 -0.09 -18.52
N TRP A 282 -4.24 0.02 -19.83
CA TRP A 282 -2.94 0.04 -20.51
C TRP A 282 -2.39 1.47 -20.62
N LEU A 283 -1.16 1.59 -21.13
CA LEU A 283 -0.52 2.87 -21.42
C LEU A 283 -0.46 3.15 -22.93
N GLU A 284 -0.40 4.44 -23.25
CA GLU A 284 -0.07 4.96 -24.59
C GLU A 284 1.09 5.96 -24.49
N VAL A 285 2.32 5.44 -24.43
CA VAL A 285 3.50 6.25 -24.13
C VAL A 285 4.03 6.92 -25.41
N PRO A 286 4.07 8.26 -25.50
CA PRO A 286 4.51 8.96 -26.70
C PRO A 286 6.02 8.78 -26.93
N PRO A 287 6.54 9.07 -28.13
CA PRO A 287 7.98 9.13 -28.39
C PRO A 287 8.72 10.00 -27.36
N ASN A 288 9.83 9.48 -26.82
CA ASN A 288 10.60 10.09 -25.70
C ASN A 288 9.80 10.23 -24.39
N GLY A 289 8.65 9.56 -24.28
CA GLY A 289 7.88 9.49 -23.05
C GLY A 289 8.67 8.81 -21.95
N ILE A 290 8.62 9.41 -20.76
CA ILE A 290 9.38 9.02 -19.59
C ILE A 290 8.42 8.73 -18.44
N LEU A 291 8.62 7.59 -17.78
CA LEU A 291 7.87 7.21 -16.59
C LEU A 291 8.85 6.76 -15.52
N GLU A 292 8.58 7.12 -14.27
CA GLU A 292 9.37 6.70 -13.13
C GLU A 292 8.47 6.08 -12.07
N LYS A 293 8.95 5.00 -11.46
CA LYS A 293 8.32 4.37 -10.31
C LYS A 293 9.30 4.26 -9.16
N THR A 294 8.98 4.91 -8.05
CA THR A 294 9.69 4.74 -6.79
C THR A 294 9.03 3.63 -5.97
N PHE A 295 9.83 2.69 -5.49
CA PHE A 295 9.42 1.57 -4.64
C PHE A 295 10.51 1.28 -3.60
N ARG A 296 10.23 0.41 -2.64
CA ARG A 296 11.23 -0.06 -1.68
C ARG A 296 11.09 -1.56 -1.46
N LEU A 297 12.22 -2.22 -1.29
CA LEU A 297 12.32 -3.64 -1.06
C LEU A 297 12.74 -3.87 0.38
N GLU A 298 12.08 -4.81 1.02
CA GLU A 298 12.32 -5.19 2.40
C GLU A 298 12.35 -6.71 2.52
N ALA A 299 13.26 -7.24 3.32
CA ALA A 299 13.34 -8.66 3.64
C ALA A 299 13.84 -8.82 5.07
N TYR A 300 13.28 -9.74 5.84
CA TYR A 300 13.54 -9.83 7.28
C TYR A 300 13.27 -11.25 7.82
N PRO A 301 13.92 -11.63 8.93
CA PRO A 301 13.50 -12.80 9.68
C PRO A 301 12.15 -12.54 10.35
N VAL A 302 11.36 -13.59 10.54
CA VAL A 302 10.08 -13.55 11.23
C VAL A 302 10.15 -14.42 12.49
N GLU A 303 9.81 -13.84 13.64
CA GLU A 303 9.96 -14.52 14.93
C GLU A 303 8.92 -15.62 15.13
N THR A 304 7.68 -15.40 14.69
CA THR A 304 6.56 -16.32 14.85
C THR A 304 5.69 -16.30 13.60
N GLU A 305 5.21 -17.47 13.19
CA GLU A 305 4.23 -17.60 12.09
C GLU A 305 3.07 -16.60 12.25
N GLY A 306 2.73 -15.93 11.15
CA GLY A 306 1.67 -14.93 11.07
C GLY A 306 2.04 -13.55 11.62
N SER A 307 3.28 -13.32 12.08
CA SER A 307 3.72 -12.01 12.61
C SER A 307 4.51 -11.18 11.62
N GLY A 308 4.88 -11.73 10.46
CA GLY A 308 5.72 -11.05 9.47
C GLY A 308 5.12 -9.77 8.92
N PHE A 309 3.79 -9.60 8.97
CA PHE A 309 3.15 -8.35 8.58
C PHE A 309 3.48 -7.18 9.52
N GLU A 310 3.85 -7.44 10.78
CA GLU A 310 4.15 -6.40 11.77
C GLU A 310 5.36 -5.57 11.35
N THR A 311 6.42 -6.23 10.88
CA THR A 311 7.65 -5.57 10.41
C THR A 311 7.34 -4.65 9.22
N ALA A 312 6.71 -5.17 8.17
CA ALA A 312 6.32 -4.37 7.02
C ALA A 312 5.35 -3.21 7.39
N THR A 313 4.45 -3.44 8.35
CA THR A 313 3.55 -2.40 8.85
C THR A 313 4.33 -1.26 9.53
N ARG A 314 5.26 -1.59 10.44
CA ARG A 314 6.09 -0.61 11.14
C ARG A 314 6.98 0.15 10.16
N THR A 315 7.64 -0.57 9.25
CA THR A 315 8.43 0.02 8.17
C THR A 315 7.59 0.98 7.34
N CYS A 316 6.37 0.61 6.95
CA CYS A 316 5.48 1.49 6.20
C CYS A 316 5.11 2.75 6.99
N LEU A 317 4.81 2.63 8.29
CA LEU A 317 4.54 3.79 9.15
C LEU A 317 5.75 4.73 9.24
N ASP A 318 6.96 4.19 9.33
CA ASP A 318 8.18 4.98 9.36
C ASP A 318 8.52 5.59 8.00
N LEU A 319 8.17 4.94 6.90
CA LEU A 319 8.43 5.47 5.56
C LEU A 319 7.55 6.67 5.20
N PHE A 320 6.27 6.64 5.58
CA PHE A 320 5.29 7.65 5.21
C PHE A 320 4.94 8.62 6.33
N GLU A 321 5.32 8.30 7.56
CA GLU A 321 5.15 9.12 8.75
C GLU A 321 3.74 9.76 8.80
N PRO A 322 2.64 8.98 8.77
CA PRO A 322 1.28 9.52 8.70
C PRO A 322 0.88 10.30 9.97
N TYR A 323 1.71 10.23 11.00
CA TYR A 323 1.63 11.01 12.24
C TYR A 323 2.36 12.36 12.16
N SER A 324 3.15 12.60 11.12
CA SER A 324 3.84 13.86 10.89
C SER A 324 2.84 14.96 10.52
N LEU A 325 2.90 16.06 11.25
CA LEU A 325 2.12 17.26 10.94
C LEU A 325 2.84 18.17 9.93
N TYR A 326 4.07 17.83 9.55
CA TYR A 326 4.86 18.64 8.62
C TYR A 326 4.19 18.72 7.25
N GLY A 327 4.01 19.95 6.75
CA GLY A 327 3.36 20.21 5.46
C GLY A 327 1.83 20.13 5.48
N LEU A 328 1.20 19.74 6.60
CA LEU A 328 -0.24 19.87 6.77
C LEU A 328 -0.62 21.33 7.07
N PRO A 329 -1.81 21.79 6.64
CA PRO A 329 -2.28 23.13 6.97
C PRO A 329 -2.44 23.30 8.48
N GLU A 330 -2.19 24.52 8.96
CA GLU A 330 -2.42 24.87 10.36
C GLU A 330 -3.91 24.77 10.71
N PHE A 331 -4.21 24.58 12.01
CA PHE A 331 -5.59 24.46 12.46
C PHE A 331 -6.48 25.62 11.99
N ARG A 332 -5.96 26.86 12.02
CA ARG A 332 -6.67 28.04 11.52
C ARG A 332 -7.00 27.95 10.03
N ASP A 333 -6.07 27.45 9.23
CA ASP A 333 -6.24 27.30 7.78
C ASP A 333 -7.24 26.21 7.45
N ILE A 334 -7.24 25.11 8.23
CA ILE A 334 -8.25 24.05 8.15
C ILE A 334 -9.65 24.62 8.42
N ILE A 335 -9.81 25.38 9.50
CA ILE A 335 -11.10 26.00 9.85
C ILE A 335 -11.54 26.99 8.79
N THR A 336 -10.63 27.86 8.32
CA THR A 336 -10.91 28.86 7.28
C THR A 336 -11.30 28.21 5.96
N SER A 337 -10.61 27.14 5.56
CA SER A 337 -10.91 26.39 4.35
C SER A 337 -12.25 25.67 4.44
N LYS A 338 -12.55 25.01 5.57
CA LYS A 338 -13.86 24.37 5.82
C LYS A 338 -15.01 25.37 5.85
N TYR A 339 -14.77 26.55 6.41
CA TYR A 339 -15.73 27.67 6.40
C TYR A 339 -16.04 28.11 4.97
N ARG A 340 -15.00 28.49 4.20
CA ARG A 340 -15.13 28.93 2.80
C ARG A 340 -15.82 27.87 1.93
N PHE A 341 -15.41 26.60 2.06
CA PHE A 341 -16.06 25.50 1.33
C PHE A 341 -17.54 25.35 1.70
N SER A 342 -17.89 25.50 2.98
CA SER A 342 -19.29 25.43 3.43
C SER A 342 -20.13 26.56 2.83
N GLN A 343 -19.60 27.79 2.75
CA GLN A 343 -20.29 28.93 2.14
C GLN A 343 -20.66 28.70 0.67
N THR A 344 -19.84 27.96 -0.09
CA THR A 344 -20.16 27.65 -1.51
C THR A 344 -21.49 26.89 -1.69
N ARG A 345 -21.98 26.26 -0.61
CA ARG A 345 -23.20 25.45 -0.59
C ARG A 345 -24.41 26.16 0.04
N TRP A 346 -24.25 27.36 0.61
CA TRP A 346 -25.39 28.13 1.11
C TRP A 346 -26.24 28.62 -0.07
N ARG A 347 -27.55 28.47 0.04
CA ARG A 347 -28.51 29.02 -0.92
C ARG A 347 -29.71 29.59 -0.19
N GLU A 348 -30.24 30.64 -0.76
CA GLU A 348 -31.50 31.26 -0.35
C GLU A 348 -32.54 30.96 -1.42
N THR A 349 -33.77 30.71 -0.98
CA THR A 349 -34.93 30.48 -1.85
C THR A 349 -35.78 31.74 -1.92
N ALA A 350 -36.49 31.91 -3.04
CA ALA A 350 -37.33 33.08 -3.29
C ALA A 350 -38.42 33.33 -2.23
N ASN A 351 -38.82 32.30 -1.49
CA ASN A 351 -39.80 32.38 -0.39
C ASN A 351 -39.17 32.65 0.98
N GLY A 352 -37.91 33.10 1.04
CA GLY A 352 -37.21 33.46 2.28
C GLY A 352 -36.69 32.27 3.09
N GLY A 353 -36.67 31.07 2.52
CA GLY A 353 -35.97 29.92 3.08
C GLY A 353 -34.48 29.98 2.76
N GLY A 354 -33.65 29.32 3.57
CA GLY A 354 -32.21 29.24 3.32
C GLY A 354 -31.61 27.96 3.91
N GLY A 355 -30.62 27.39 3.24
CA GLY A 355 -30.00 26.15 3.68
C GLY A 355 -28.74 25.78 2.94
N PHE A 356 -28.01 24.81 3.49
CA PHE A 356 -26.82 24.24 2.85
C PHE A 356 -27.22 23.07 1.95
N CYS A 357 -26.84 23.15 0.68
CA CYS A 357 -26.97 22.05 -0.26
C CYS A 357 -25.96 20.94 0.03
N LYS A 358 -26.29 19.72 -0.41
CA LYS A 358 -25.37 18.56 -0.33
C LYS A 358 -24.11 18.74 -1.18
N TYR A 359 -24.27 19.35 -2.35
CA TYR A 359 -23.20 19.57 -3.33
C TYR A 359 -23.16 21.05 -3.75
N PRO A 360 -22.02 21.56 -4.26
CA PRO A 360 -21.89 22.96 -4.70
C PRO A 360 -22.70 23.28 -5.96
N ASP A 361 -22.88 22.27 -6.82
CA ASP A 361 -23.64 22.36 -8.07
C ASP A 361 -25.16 22.38 -7.76
N PRO A 362 -25.82 23.53 -7.97
CA PRO A 362 -27.23 23.71 -7.64
C PRO A 362 -28.16 23.01 -8.64
N ASP A 363 -27.71 22.75 -9.88
CA ASP A 363 -28.57 22.29 -10.96
C ASP A 363 -28.78 20.77 -10.92
N ARG A 364 -27.81 20.04 -10.35
CA ARG A 364 -27.89 18.58 -10.27
C ARG A 364 -28.72 18.06 -9.10
N ARG A 365 -28.63 18.69 -7.92
CA ARG A 365 -29.27 18.20 -6.67
C ARG A 365 -29.55 19.33 -5.67
N PRO A 366 -30.67 20.08 -5.81
CA PRO A 366 -31.01 21.24 -4.99
C PRO A 366 -31.58 20.86 -3.61
N PHE A 367 -31.08 19.79 -2.98
CA PHE A 367 -31.58 19.33 -1.69
C PHE A 367 -30.82 20.00 -0.55
N PHE A 368 -31.54 20.72 0.31
CA PHE A 368 -31.02 21.12 1.61
C PHE A 368 -30.78 19.90 2.48
N VAL A 369 -29.62 19.85 3.13
CA VAL A 369 -29.30 18.78 4.07
C VAL A 369 -29.52 19.30 5.49
N ILE A 370 -30.38 18.60 6.23
CA ILE A 370 -30.73 18.89 7.61
C ILE A 370 -30.47 17.63 8.43
N GLY A 371 -29.70 17.72 9.52
CA GLY A 371 -29.47 16.62 10.46
C GLY A 371 -28.01 16.17 10.65
N TRP A 372 -27.84 15.12 11.46
CA TRP A 372 -26.54 14.64 11.98
C TRP A 372 -25.76 13.72 11.00
N CYS A 373 -26.38 13.27 9.91
CA CYS A 373 -25.70 12.37 8.96
C CYS A 373 -25.02 13.15 7.82
N GLY A 374 -23.70 13.04 7.70
CA GLY A 374 -22.91 13.56 6.58
C GLY A 374 -22.50 15.04 6.69
N GLN A 375 -22.19 15.67 5.54
CA GLN A 375 -21.59 17.02 5.39
C GLN A 375 -22.43 18.22 5.93
N ALA A 376 -23.46 17.96 6.73
CA ALA A 376 -24.42 18.95 7.26
C ALA A 376 -24.28 19.24 8.76
N ALA A 377 -23.65 18.37 9.54
CA ALA A 377 -23.46 18.63 10.97
C ALA A 377 -22.42 19.74 11.26
N ALA A 378 -21.58 20.10 10.28
CA ALA A 378 -20.48 21.04 10.50
C ALA A 378 -20.84 22.54 10.41
N PRO A 379 -21.72 23.04 9.52
CA PRO A 379 -21.82 24.49 9.35
C PRO A 379 -22.85 25.19 10.25
N GLY A 380 -23.95 24.54 10.66
CA GLY A 380 -25.08 25.25 11.30
C GLY A 380 -24.70 26.03 12.55
N TYR A 381 -24.11 25.36 13.55
CA TYR A 381 -23.63 26.02 14.77
C TYR A 381 -22.29 26.73 14.56
N ALA A 382 -21.36 26.10 13.83
CA ALA A 382 -20.01 26.65 13.63
C ALA A 382 -20.02 27.97 12.85
N LEU A 383 -20.91 28.17 11.87
CA LEU A 383 -21.00 29.42 11.12
C LEU A 383 -21.63 30.56 11.93
N GLN A 384 -22.54 30.25 12.86
CA GLN A 384 -23.11 31.25 13.77
C GLN A 384 -22.10 31.77 14.79
N VAL A 385 -21.20 30.90 15.27
CA VAL A 385 -20.24 31.23 16.34
C VAL A 385 -18.85 31.60 15.81
N LEU A 386 -18.40 30.98 14.72
CA LEU A 386 -17.07 31.21 14.11
C LEU A 386 -17.12 32.16 12.92
N GLY A 387 -18.31 32.43 12.35
CA GLY A 387 -18.44 33.25 11.14
C GLY A 387 -17.89 34.66 11.30
N GLU A 388 -18.13 35.31 12.45
CA GLU A 388 -17.56 36.63 12.75
C GLU A 388 -16.04 36.57 12.91
N LYS A 389 -15.51 35.53 13.58
CA LYS A 389 -14.07 35.36 13.85
C LYS A 389 -13.26 35.00 12.60
N VAL A 390 -13.85 34.24 11.68
CA VAL A 390 -13.20 33.78 10.44
C VAL A 390 -13.46 34.77 9.29
N GLY A 391 -14.63 35.42 9.28
CA GLY A 391 -15.00 36.45 8.29
C GLY A 391 -14.23 37.76 8.48
N ALA A 392 -13.98 38.19 9.72
CA ALA A 392 -13.18 39.38 10.04
C ALA A 392 -11.69 39.23 9.67
N ALA A 393 -11.19 38.00 9.47
CA ALA A 393 -9.80 37.75 9.08
C ALA A 393 -9.47 38.07 7.61
N ASN A 394 -10.43 38.61 6.83
CA ASN A 394 -10.18 39.16 5.48
C ASN A 394 -10.41 40.68 5.44
N VAL A 395 -10.36 41.36 6.59
CA VAL A 395 -10.34 42.83 6.68
C VAL A 395 -9.10 43.21 7.48
N ASP A 396 -7.93 43.04 6.84
CA ASP A 396 -6.75 43.91 6.90
C ASP A 396 -5.58 43.28 6.11
#